data_AF-A0A1Y4AE59-F1
#
_entry.id   AF-A0A1Y4AE59-F1
#
_cell.length_a   1.000
_cell.length_b   1.000
_cell.length_c   1.000
_cell.angle_alpha   90.00
_cell.angle_beta   90.00
_cell.angle_gamma   90.00
#
_symmetry.space_group_name_H-M   'P 1'
#
loop_
_entity.id
_entity.type
_entity.pdbx_description
1 polymer ?
#
loop_
_entity_poly.entity_id
_entity_poly.type
_entity_poly.pdbx_seq_one_letter_code
_entity_poly.pdbx_strand_id
1 'polypeptide(L)'
;MIKEIVRDRDFLSKPAEEATAADTEVIQDLRDTLESLDDAVCLAANQIGSTKAVIAYRDGDRIAVMLNPKIKRGAQPYKTQESCLSLDDLSEVRRFQMITVSYQVLSGENLVSRTKRLNGWTAEVVQHAIDHCAGKLV
;
A
#
# COMPACT_ATOMS: atom_id res chain seq x y z
N MET A 1 15.80 -4.92 4.53
CA MET A 1 16.24 -6.11 3.76
C MET A 1 15.29 -6.30 2.59
N ILE A 2 15.80 -6.65 1.39
CA ILE A 2 14.94 -7.00 0.25
C ILE A 2 14.21 -8.32 0.56
N LYS A 3 12.89 -8.34 0.40
CA LYS A 3 12.03 -9.50 0.67
C LYS A 3 11.49 -10.10 -0.62
N GLU A 4 11.24 -11.39 -0.59
CA GLU A 4 10.53 -12.11 -1.65
C GLU A 4 9.05 -11.71 -1.68
N ILE A 5 8.47 -11.65 -2.89
CA ILE A 5 7.06 -11.33 -3.07
C ILE A 5 6.19 -12.55 -2.76
N VAL A 6 5.29 -12.39 -1.79
CA VAL A 6 4.31 -13.40 -1.43
C VAL A 6 3.22 -13.50 -2.49
N ARG A 7 2.92 -14.73 -2.92
CA ARG A 7 1.86 -15.07 -3.89
C ARG A 7 0.76 -15.98 -3.31
N ASP A 8 0.87 -16.36 -2.04
CA ASP A 8 -0.13 -17.18 -1.35
C ASP A 8 -1.41 -16.36 -1.09
N ARG A 9 -2.49 -16.69 -1.81
CA ARG A 9 -3.77 -15.98 -1.72
C ARG A 9 -4.41 -16.13 -0.34
N ASP A 10 -4.26 -17.26 0.33
CA ASP A 10 -4.85 -17.48 1.65
C ASP A 10 -4.19 -16.59 2.70
N PHE A 11 -2.89 -16.33 2.56
CA PHE A 11 -2.18 -15.35 3.37
C PHE A 11 -2.62 -13.92 3.02
N LEU A 12 -2.61 -13.58 1.73
CA LEU A 12 -2.85 -12.21 1.25
C LEU A 12 -4.29 -11.73 1.45
N SER A 13 -5.26 -12.64 1.55
CA SER A 13 -6.67 -12.31 1.78
C SER A 13 -7.02 -12.07 3.25
N LYS A 14 -6.06 -12.15 4.18
CA LYS A 14 -6.29 -11.84 5.59
C LYS A 14 -6.22 -10.33 5.82
N PRO A 15 -7.19 -9.74 6.54
CA PRO A 15 -7.11 -8.34 6.96
C PRO A 15 -5.86 -8.09 7.81
N ALA A 16 -5.21 -6.97 7.57
CA ALA A 16 -4.01 -6.58 8.28
C ALA A 16 -4.29 -6.13 9.72
N GLU A 17 -3.31 -6.36 10.58
CA GLU A 17 -3.24 -5.84 11.94
C GLU A 17 -2.80 -4.38 11.95
N GLU A 18 -3.22 -3.63 12.96
CA GLU A 18 -2.78 -2.26 13.15
C GLU A 18 -1.25 -2.21 13.38
N ALA A 19 -0.58 -1.34 12.62
CA ALA A 19 0.82 -1.06 12.77
C ALA A 19 1.06 -0.08 13.93
N THR A 20 2.19 -0.24 14.59
CA THR A 20 2.63 0.51 15.78
C THR A 20 4.01 1.11 15.52
N ALA A 21 4.50 1.94 16.44
CA ALA A 21 5.86 2.47 16.35
C ALA A 21 6.96 1.38 16.40
N ALA A 22 6.65 0.20 16.93
CA ALA A 22 7.58 -0.93 16.97
C ALA A 22 7.80 -1.57 15.58
N ASP A 23 6.91 -1.34 14.62
CA ASP A 23 6.95 -1.96 13.29
C ASP A 23 7.90 -1.23 12.32
N THR A 24 8.97 -0.64 12.84
CA THR A 24 9.94 0.15 12.06
C THR A 24 10.68 -0.69 11.03
N GLU A 25 10.94 -1.97 11.33
CA GLU A 25 11.57 -2.90 10.39
C GLU A 25 10.70 -3.13 9.14
N VAL A 26 9.37 -3.26 9.32
CA VAL A 26 8.43 -3.42 8.20
C VAL A 26 8.46 -2.22 7.26
N ILE A 27 8.59 -1.01 7.81
CA ILE A 27 8.73 0.22 7.02
C ILE A 27 9.99 0.18 6.15
N GLN A 28 11.10 -0.27 6.72
CA GLN A 28 12.37 -0.33 6.00
C GLN A 28 12.38 -1.46 4.95
N ASP A 29 11.89 -2.63 5.29
CA ASP A 29 11.79 -3.77 4.36
C ASP A 29 10.92 -3.44 3.15
N LEU A 30 9.79 -2.74 3.35
CA LEU A 30 8.95 -2.27 2.24
C LEU A 30 9.70 -1.29 1.33
N ARG A 31 10.47 -0.36 1.90
CA ARG A 31 11.26 0.61 1.13
C ARG A 31 12.34 -0.09 0.33
N ASP A 32 13.16 -0.91 0.98
CA ASP A 32 14.26 -1.61 0.34
C ASP A 32 13.76 -2.52 -0.80
N THR A 33 12.67 -3.25 -0.55
CA THR A 33 12.07 -4.15 -1.54
C THR A 33 11.49 -3.37 -2.71
N LEU A 34 10.71 -2.31 -2.46
CA LEU A 34 10.14 -1.50 -3.54
C LEU A 34 11.23 -0.79 -4.35
N GLU A 35 12.29 -0.30 -3.70
CA GLU A 35 13.41 0.36 -4.37
C GLU A 35 14.17 -0.59 -5.30
N SER A 36 14.29 -1.87 -4.91
CA SER A 36 14.94 -2.91 -5.72
C SER A 36 14.15 -3.38 -6.95
N LEU A 37 12.88 -2.95 -7.08
CA LEU A 37 11.99 -3.35 -8.16
C LEU A 37 11.71 -2.17 -9.10
N ASP A 38 12.34 -2.18 -10.27
CA ASP A 38 12.30 -1.08 -11.24
C ASP A 38 10.87 -0.75 -11.71
N ASP A 39 10.07 -1.78 -12.02
CA ASP A 39 8.72 -1.62 -12.59
C ASP A 39 7.61 -1.55 -11.52
N ALA A 40 7.95 -1.69 -10.25
CA ALA A 40 6.97 -1.67 -9.15
C ALA A 40 6.70 -0.24 -8.68
N VAL A 41 5.41 0.12 -8.57
CA VAL A 41 4.97 1.45 -8.14
C VAL A 41 4.48 1.48 -6.68
N CYS A 42 4.12 0.33 -6.11
CA CYS A 42 3.76 0.19 -4.70
C CYS A 42 3.91 -1.24 -4.19
N LEU A 43 3.94 -1.37 -2.86
CA LEU A 43 3.85 -2.63 -2.13
C LEU A 43 3.06 -2.42 -0.83
N ALA A 44 2.33 -3.46 -0.41
CA ALA A 44 1.78 -3.58 0.94
C ALA A 44 2.56 -4.60 1.76
N ALA A 45 2.55 -4.47 3.09
CA ALA A 45 3.37 -5.30 3.98
C ALA A 45 3.09 -6.82 3.84
N ASN A 46 1.84 -7.20 3.52
CA ASN A 46 1.50 -8.60 3.31
C ASN A 46 2.16 -9.18 2.05
N GLN A 47 2.48 -8.37 1.05
CA GLN A 47 3.23 -8.82 -0.12
C GLN A 47 4.69 -9.14 0.20
N ILE A 48 5.19 -8.72 1.37
CA ILE A 48 6.52 -9.07 1.88
C ILE A 48 6.46 -9.93 3.15
N GLY A 49 5.32 -10.58 3.41
CA GLY A 49 5.14 -11.55 4.50
C GLY A 49 4.79 -10.97 5.87
N SER A 50 4.51 -9.67 5.99
CA SER A 50 4.07 -9.04 7.24
C SER A 50 2.56 -8.80 7.28
N THR A 51 1.91 -9.07 8.42
CA THR A 51 0.47 -8.85 8.58
C THR A 51 0.12 -7.41 8.96
N LYS A 52 1.09 -6.47 9.00
CA LYS A 52 0.84 -5.10 9.44
C LYS A 52 0.22 -4.21 8.36
N ALA A 53 -0.64 -3.29 8.75
CA ALA A 53 -1.28 -2.33 7.84
C ALA A 53 -0.31 -1.21 7.45
N VAL A 54 0.68 -1.54 6.63
CA VAL A 54 1.70 -0.60 6.12
C VAL A 54 1.78 -0.74 4.60
N ILE A 55 1.83 0.40 3.91
CA ILE A 55 2.03 0.46 2.46
C ILE A 55 3.21 1.36 2.13
N ALA A 56 3.90 1.06 1.03
CA ALA A 56 4.89 1.89 0.40
C ALA A 56 4.52 2.16 -1.06
N TYR A 57 4.77 3.36 -1.56
CA TYR A 57 4.50 3.72 -2.95
C TYR A 57 5.48 4.78 -3.45
N ARG A 58 5.72 4.82 -4.76
CA ARG A 58 6.57 5.85 -5.39
C ARG A 58 5.82 7.18 -5.49
N ASP A 59 6.42 8.24 -4.98
CA ASP A 59 5.92 9.62 -4.97
C ASP A 59 7.01 10.53 -5.56
N GLY A 60 7.02 10.62 -6.89
CA GLY A 60 8.15 11.17 -7.65
C GLY A 60 9.42 10.34 -7.43
N ASP A 61 10.54 10.99 -7.12
CA ASP A 61 11.84 10.34 -6.89
C ASP A 61 11.98 9.71 -5.50
N ARG A 62 10.89 9.63 -4.71
CA ARG A 62 10.91 9.17 -3.32
C ARG A 62 9.93 8.03 -3.10
N ILE A 63 10.22 7.19 -2.11
CA ILE A 63 9.26 6.21 -1.60
C ILE A 63 8.57 6.75 -0.36
N ALA A 64 7.27 6.98 -0.47
CA ALA A 64 6.41 7.35 0.64
C ALA A 64 5.86 6.09 1.33
N VAL A 65 5.72 6.16 2.66
CA VAL A 65 5.18 5.07 3.47
C VAL A 65 4.00 5.59 4.29
N MET A 66 2.92 4.81 4.33
CA MET A 66 1.74 5.12 5.14
C MET A 66 1.44 3.96 6.08
N LEU A 67 1.34 4.26 7.37
CA LEU A 67 0.89 3.32 8.39
C LEU A 67 -0.60 3.51 8.62
N ASN A 68 -1.31 2.41 8.83
CA ASN A 68 -2.74 2.37 9.09
C ASN A 68 -3.57 3.23 8.13
N PRO A 69 -3.30 3.19 6.80
CA PRO A 69 -3.98 4.06 5.85
C PRO A 69 -5.46 3.71 5.72
N LYS A 70 -6.31 4.74 5.66
CA LYS A 70 -7.77 4.62 5.45
C LYS A 70 -8.25 5.68 4.49
N ILE A 71 -8.94 5.28 3.43
CA ILE A 71 -9.62 6.21 2.51
C ILE A 71 -10.80 6.83 3.25
N LYS A 72 -10.80 8.16 3.39
CA LYS A 72 -11.88 8.93 4.01
C LYS A 72 -12.91 9.40 2.99
N ARG A 73 -12.48 9.73 1.77
CA ARG A 73 -13.34 10.21 0.68
C ARG A 73 -12.77 9.73 -0.64
N GLY A 74 -13.65 9.37 -1.57
CA GLY A 74 -13.33 9.08 -2.96
C GLY A 74 -14.29 9.84 -3.88
N ALA A 75 -13.82 10.29 -5.04
CA ALA A 75 -14.62 11.01 -6.03
C ALA A 75 -14.22 10.63 -7.46
N GLN A 76 -15.13 10.87 -8.40
CA GLN A 76 -14.94 10.58 -9.84
C GLN A 76 -14.55 9.11 -10.09
N PRO A 77 -15.50 8.17 -9.91
CA PRO A 77 -15.22 6.77 -10.11
C PRO A 77 -15.04 6.44 -11.60
N TYR A 78 -14.10 5.56 -11.91
CA TYR A 78 -13.81 5.07 -13.26
C TYR A 78 -13.42 3.60 -13.23
N LYS A 79 -13.45 2.95 -14.39
CA LYS A 79 -12.96 1.59 -14.58
C LYS A 79 -11.54 1.63 -15.16
N THR A 80 -10.72 0.68 -14.74
CA THR A 80 -9.33 0.51 -15.18
C THR A 80 -8.96 -0.96 -15.10
N GLN A 81 -7.79 -1.32 -15.62
CA GLN A 81 -7.19 -2.64 -15.47
C GLN A 81 -5.92 -2.50 -14.63
N GLU A 82 -5.78 -3.35 -13.62
CA GLU A 82 -4.62 -3.37 -12.74
C GLU A 82 -3.93 -4.73 -12.79
N SER A 83 -2.60 -4.71 -12.65
CA SER A 83 -1.78 -5.89 -12.34
C SER A 83 -1.34 -5.84 -10.87
N CYS A 84 -1.05 -6.99 -10.28
CA CYS A 84 -0.48 -7.11 -8.94
C CYS A 84 0.73 -8.03 -8.97
N LEU A 85 1.85 -7.66 -8.33
CA LEU A 85 3.05 -8.51 -8.25
C LEU A 85 2.80 -9.88 -7.60
N SER A 86 1.73 -9.98 -6.80
CA SER A 86 1.32 -11.20 -6.11
C SER A 86 0.38 -12.10 -6.94
N LEU A 87 -0.09 -11.64 -8.09
CA LEU A 87 -1.07 -12.33 -8.94
C LEU A 87 -0.54 -12.48 -10.37
N ASP A 88 -1.10 -13.43 -11.13
CA ASP A 88 -0.74 -13.64 -12.55
C ASP A 88 -1.64 -12.86 -13.50
N ASP A 89 -2.92 -12.70 -13.14
CA ASP A 89 -3.94 -12.15 -14.02
C ASP A 89 -4.06 -10.62 -13.91
N LEU A 90 -4.54 -10.00 -14.99
CA LEU A 90 -5.04 -8.63 -14.97
C LEU A 90 -6.47 -8.60 -14.46
N SER A 91 -6.77 -7.63 -13.61
CA SER A 91 -8.10 -7.49 -13.01
C SER A 91 -8.77 -6.20 -13.45
N GLU A 92 -10.04 -6.28 -13.85
CA GLU A 92 -10.88 -5.10 -14.07
C GLU A 92 -11.39 -4.58 -12.73
N VAL A 93 -11.02 -3.35 -12.38
CA VAL A 93 -11.38 -2.75 -11.10
C VAL A 93 -12.02 -1.38 -11.28
N ARG A 94 -12.69 -0.93 -10.21
CA ARG A 94 -13.26 0.42 -10.13
C ARG A 94 -12.50 1.24 -9.10
N ARG A 95 -12.00 2.40 -9.51
CA ARG A 95 -11.19 3.31 -8.69
C ARG A 95 -11.77 4.70 -8.69
N PHE A 96 -11.33 5.52 -7.74
CA PHE A 96 -11.65 6.95 -7.68
C PHE A 96 -10.47 7.77 -8.20
N GLN A 97 -10.72 8.70 -9.13
CA GLN A 97 -9.68 9.60 -9.64
C GLN A 97 -9.14 10.55 -8.57
N MET A 98 -9.89 10.76 -7.48
CA MET A 98 -9.45 11.57 -6.34
C MET A 98 -9.81 10.88 -5.04
N ILE A 99 -8.85 10.82 -4.12
CA ILE A 99 -9.05 10.29 -2.77
C ILE A 99 -8.49 11.23 -1.70
N THR A 100 -9.09 11.19 -0.51
CA THR A 100 -8.50 11.71 0.71
C THR A 100 -8.18 10.53 1.62
N VAL A 101 -6.92 10.37 2.01
CA VAL A 101 -6.44 9.28 2.86
C VAL A 101 -6.00 9.84 4.21
N SER A 102 -6.49 9.24 5.30
CA SER A 102 -5.91 9.42 6.63
C SER A 102 -4.90 8.30 6.88
N TYR A 103 -3.76 8.61 7.45
CA TYR A 103 -2.70 7.65 7.72
C TYR A 103 -1.83 8.15 8.86
N GLN A 104 -0.87 7.35 9.30
CA GLN A 104 0.14 7.71 10.28
C GLN A 104 1.54 7.64 9.68
N VAL A 105 2.45 8.41 10.26
CA VAL A 105 3.88 8.35 10.00
C VAL A 105 4.64 8.20 11.30
N LEU A 106 5.75 7.48 11.27
CA LEU A 106 6.67 7.43 12.40
C LEU A 106 7.43 8.75 12.51
N SER A 107 7.42 9.36 13.69
CA SER A 107 8.14 10.58 14.03
C SER A 107 8.81 10.40 15.39
N GLY A 108 10.11 10.06 15.37
CA GLY A 108 10.80 9.55 16.55
C GLY A 108 10.17 8.21 16.98
N GLU A 109 9.77 8.11 18.24
CA GLU A 109 9.14 6.90 18.81
C GLU A 109 7.60 6.92 18.72
N ASN A 110 7.00 7.92 18.08
CA ASN A 110 5.55 8.13 18.06
C ASN A 110 4.96 8.04 16.65
N LEU A 111 3.73 7.53 16.57
CA LEU A 111 2.93 7.64 15.36
C LEU A 111 2.16 8.95 15.32
N VAL A 112 2.30 9.70 14.23
CA VAL A 112 1.64 10.99 14.03
C VAL A 112 0.64 10.87 12.89
N SER A 113 -0.63 11.17 13.19
CA SER A 113 -1.71 11.17 12.19
C SER A 113 -1.53 12.30 11.17
N ARG A 114 -1.75 11.96 9.90
CA ARG A 114 -1.70 12.85 8.74
C ARG A 114 -2.90 12.59 7.85
N THR A 115 -3.18 13.56 6.97
CA THR A 115 -4.19 13.43 5.91
C THR A 115 -3.58 13.93 4.61
N LYS A 116 -3.77 13.20 3.52
CA LYS A 116 -3.27 13.55 2.18
C LYS A 116 -4.40 13.43 1.16
N ARG A 117 -4.47 14.39 0.25
CA ARG A 117 -5.31 14.32 -0.95
C ARG A 117 -4.42 13.81 -2.08
N LEU A 118 -4.91 12.80 -2.79
CA LEU A 118 -4.23 12.19 -3.93
C LEU A 118 -5.18 12.22 -5.13
N ASN A 119 -4.62 12.28 -6.33
CA ASN A 119 -5.37 12.28 -7.57
C ASN A 119 -4.67 11.44 -8.65
N GLY A 120 -5.42 11.14 -9.71
CA GLY A 120 -4.94 10.41 -10.88
C GLY A 120 -4.26 9.09 -10.52
N TRP A 121 -3.14 8.82 -11.18
CA TRP A 121 -2.40 7.58 -11.04
C TRP A 121 -1.97 7.27 -9.59
N THR A 122 -1.47 8.25 -8.85
CA THR A 122 -1.07 8.02 -7.45
C THR A 122 -2.26 7.67 -6.56
N ALA A 123 -3.46 8.21 -6.85
CA ALA A 123 -4.66 7.79 -6.14
C ALA A 123 -5.01 6.32 -6.43
N GLU A 124 -4.90 5.88 -7.68
CA GLU A 124 -5.11 4.48 -8.10
C GLU A 124 -4.16 3.53 -7.35
N VAL A 125 -2.86 3.82 -7.44
CA VAL A 125 -1.79 3.03 -6.79
C VAL A 125 -2.01 2.92 -5.28
N VAL A 126 -2.35 4.02 -4.61
CA VAL A 126 -2.58 4.00 -3.16
C VAL A 126 -3.88 3.27 -2.80
N GLN A 127 -4.93 3.35 -3.63
CA GLN A 127 -6.14 2.53 -3.44
C GLN A 127 -5.81 1.04 -3.50
N HIS A 128 -5.04 0.61 -4.50
CA HIS A 128 -4.58 -0.76 -4.66
C HIS A 128 -3.82 -1.26 -3.43
N ALA A 129 -2.82 -0.50 -2.97
CA ALA A 129 -2.03 -0.89 -1.81
C ALA A 129 -2.87 -0.91 -0.51
N ILE A 130 -3.84 -0.02 -0.35
CA ILE A 130 -4.76 -0.03 0.81
C ILE A 130 -5.67 -1.27 0.78
N ASP A 131 -6.11 -1.73 -0.39
CA ASP A 131 -6.94 -2.94 -0.50
C ASP A 131 -6.21 -4.18 0.02
N HIS A 132 -4.90 -4.29 -0.22
CA HIS A 132 -4.08 -5.34 0.38
C HIS A 132 -4.13 -5.32 1.92
N CYS A 133 -4.12 -4.15 2.56
CA CYS A 133 -4.30 -4.06 4.02
C CYS A 133 -5.69 -4.56 4.48
N ALA A 134 -6.69 -4.52 3.61
CA ALA A 134 -8.03 -5.05 3.89
C ALA A 134 -8.18 -6.54 3.53
N GLY A 135 -7.11 -7.21 3.07
CA GLY A 135 -7.18 -8.57 2.53
C GLY A 135 -7.93 -8.65 1.20
N LYS A 136 -8.06 -7.54 0.48
CA LYS A 136 -8.74 -7.46 -0.82
C LYS A 136 -7.70 -7.46 -1.92
N LEU A 137 -7.78 -8.46 -2.77
CA LEU A 137 -6.96 -8.59 -3.96
C LEU A 137 -7.75 -8.05 -5.14
N VAL A 138 -7.05 -7.48 -6.13
CA VAL A 138 -7.68 -6.96 -7.35
C VAL A 138 -8.27 -8.05 -8.21
#